data_AF-A0AAV1MU92-F1
#
_entry.id   AF-A0AAV1MU92-F1
#
_cell.length_a   1.000
_cell.length_b   1.000
_cell.length_c   1.000
_cell.angle_alpha   90.00
_cell.angle_beta   90.00
_cell.angle_gamma   90.00
#
_symmetry.space_group_name_H-M   'P 1'
#
loop_
_entity.id
_entity.type
_entity.pdbx_description
1 polymer ?
#
loop_
_entity_poly.entity_id
_entity_poly.type
_entity_poly.pdbx_seq_one_letter_code
_entity_poly.pdbx_strand_id
1 'polypeptide(L)' 'MKPPLYPRESGQFVADRSRDVFVEEEGVQKVAELLYTLRHSDHLTASGWKKANPLTPASTSDQGSLSAES' A
#
# COMPACT_ATOMS: atom_id res chain seq x y z
N MET A 1 -24.15 -4.74 6.32
CA MET A 1 -23.14 -4.71 5.24
C MET A 1 -22.27 -5.96 5.36
N LYS A 2 -21.76 -6.51 4.24
CA LYS A 2 -20.76 -7.58 4.33
C LYS A 2 -19.41 -6.99 4.77
N PRO A 3 -18.59 -7.73 5.52
CA PRO A 3 -17.25 -7.29 5.88
C PRO A 3 -16.35 -7.15 4.64
N PRO A 4 -15.33 -6.27 4.67
CA PRO A 4 -14.36 -6.17 3.59
C PRO A 4 -13.56 -7.47 3.44
N LEU A 5 -13.21 -7.82 2.20
CA LEU A 5 -12.36 -8.97 1.89
C LEU A 5 -10.93 -8.76 2.40
N TYR A 6 -10.25 -9.84 2.78
CA TYR A 6 -8.83 -9.77 3.09
C TYR A 6 -8.01 -9.41 1.83
N PRO A 7 -6.80 -8.83 1.96
CA PRO A 7 -6.01 -8.37 0.81
C PRO A 7 -5.79 -9.41 -0.30
N ARG A 8 -5.63 -10.70 0.05
CA ARG A 8 -5.50 -11.78 -0.93
C ARG A 8 -6.82 -12.07 -1.65
N GLU A 9 -7.92 -12.12 -0.91
CA GLU A 9 -9.25 -12.41 -1.44
C GLU A 9 -9.77 -11.25 -2.31
N SER A 10 -9.49 -10.01 -1.92
CA SER A 10 -9.85 -8.84 -2.72
C SER A 10 -9.08 -8.81 -4.05
N GLY A 11 -7.79 -9.11 -4.02
CA GLY A 11 -6.97 -9.26 -5.24
C GLY A 11 -7.52 -10.32 -6.17
N GLN A 12 -7.82 -11.52 -5.65
CA GLN A 12 -8.42 -12.61 -6.41
C GLN A 12 -9.78 -12.22 -6.98
N PHE A 13 -10.65 -11.60 -6.17
CA PHE A 13 -11.99 -11.20 -6.59
C PHE A 13 -11.95 -10.24 -7.78
N VAL A 14 -11.01 -9.28 -7.78
CA VAL A 14 -10.82 -8.33 -8.89
C VAL A 14 -10.26 -9.04 -10.11
N ALA A 15 -9.21 -9.85 -9.96
CA ALA A 15 -8.59 -10.58 -11.07
C ALA A 15 -9.59 -11.50 -11.80
N ASP A 16 -10.47 -12.18 -11.06
CA ASP A 16 -11.44 -13.13 -11.64
C ASP A 16 -12.63 -12.47 -12.32
N ARG A 17 -12.98 -11.24 -11.92
CA ARG A 17 -14.25 -10.59 -12.33
C ARG A 17 -14.06 -9.34 -13.17
N SER A 18 -12.85 -8.80 -13.21
CA SER A 18 -12.59 -7.60 -13.99
C SER A 18 -12.48 -7.93 -15.47
N ARG A 19 -13.09 -7.10 -16.31
CA ARG A 19 -12.97 -7.17 -17.77
C ARG A 19 -11.79 -6.37 -18.30
N ASP A 20 -11.32 -5.41 -17.51
CA ASP A 20 -10.31 -4.41 -17.91
C ASP A 20 -8.99 -4.57 -17.13
N VAL A 21 -8.97 -5.42 -16.11
CA VAL A 21 -7.77 -5.69 -15.31
C VAL A 21 -7.30 -7.11 -15.61
N PHE A 22 -6.09 -7.19 -16.13
CA PHE A 22 -5.41 -8.45 -16.44
C PHE A 22 -4.16 -8.54 -15.58
N VAL A 23 -3.88 -9.74 -15.06
CA VAL A 23 -2.69 -10.02 -14.28
C VAL A 23 -1.75 -10.85 -15.15
N GLU A 24 -0.60 -10.29 -15.49
CA GLU A 24 0.47 -11.00 -16.19
C GLU A 24 1.40 -11.68 -15.17
N GLU A 25 1.43 -13.01 -15.14
CA GLU A 25 2.19 -13.78 -14.15
C GLU A 25 3.70 -13.48 -14.21
N GLU A 26 4.26 -13.34 -15.40
CA GLU A 26 5.68 -13.00 -15.58
C GLU A 26 6.00 -11.61 -14.99
N GLY A 27 5.11 -10.64 -15.19
CA GLY A 27 5.22 -9.31 -14.61
C GLY A 27 5.18 -9.35 -13.08
N VAL A 28 4.25 -10.13 -12.51
CA VAL A 28 4.15 -10.33 -11.05
C VAL A 28 5.44 -10.96 -10.50
N GLN A 29 5.97 -11.98 -11.16
CA GLN A 29 7.22 -12.63 -10.74
C GLN A 29 8.39 -11.65 -10.74
N LYS A 30 8.60 -10.90 -11.84
CA LYS A 30 9.70 -9.92 -11.93
C LYS A 30 9.60 -8.86 -10.84
N VAL A 31 8.40 -8.35 -10.56
CA VAL A 31 8.19 -7.39 -9.47
C VAL A 31 8.52 -8.02 -8.12
N ALA A 32 8.09 -9.26 -7.87
CA ALA A 32 8.40 -9.98 -6.63
C ALA A 32 9.91 -10.17 -6.45
N GLU A 33 10.63 -10.55 -7.50
CA GLU A 33 12.09 -10.68 -7.48
C GLU A 33 12.78 -9.35 -7.16
N LEU A 34 12.38 -8.25 -7.82
CA LEU A 34 12.90 -6.91 -7.55
C LEU A 34 12.66 -6.51 -6.09
N LEU A 35 11.45 -6.70 -5.56
CA LEU A 35 11.13 -6.40 -4.16
C LEU A 35 11.90 -7.29 -3.18
N TYR A 36 12.12 -8.56 -3.52
CA TYR A 36 12.86 -9.48 -2.67
C TYR A 36 14.32 -9.06 -2.48
N THR A 37 14.94 -8.43 -3.48
CA THR A 37 16.28 -7.86 -3.31
C THR A 37 16.33 -6.79 -2.19
N LEU A 38 15.21 -6.11 -1.94
CA LEU A 38 15.08 -5.02 -0.96
C LEU A 38 14.56 -5.49 0.41
N ARG A 39 14.28 -6.79 0.61
CA ARG A 39 13.59 -7.33 1.81
C ARG A 39 14.24 -7.01 3.16
N HIS A 40 15.55 -6.74 3.19
CA HIS A 40 16.29 -6.40 4.42
C HIS A 40 16.66 -4.91 4.49
N SER A 41 16.17 -4.11 3.53
CA SER A 41 16.37 -2.67 3.51
C SER A 41 15.21 -1.94 4.17
N ASP A 42 15.44 -0.68 4.53
CA ASP A 42 14.38 0.17 5.07
C ASP A 42 13.37 0.62 4.00
N HIS A 43 13.65 0.42 2.71
CA HIS A 43 12.82 0.92 1.60
C HIS A 43 11.37 0.40 1.62
N LEU A 44 11.17 -0.84 2.08
CA LEU A 44 9.84 -1.47 2.15
C LEU A 44 9.17 -1.29 3.52
N THR A 45 9.73 -0.46 4.39
CA THR A 45 9.10 -0.08 5.66
C THR A 45 8.22 1.15 5.48
N ALA A 46 7.25 1.36 6.38
CA ALA A 46 6.42 2.55 6.35
C ALA A 46 7.24 3.85 6.48
N SER A 47 8.33 3.84 7.26
CA SER A 47 9.22 4.99 7.41
C SER A 47 10.07 5.22 6.15
N GLY A 48 10.58 4.17 5.52
CA GLY A 48 11.30 4.26 4.26
C GLY A 48 10.42 4.78 3.12
N TRP A 49 9.18 4.27 3.02
CA TRP A 49 8.21 4.78 2.04
C TRP A 49 7.91 6.27 2.25
N LYS A 50 7.67 6.71 3.50
CA LYS A 50 7.46 8.13 3.83
C LYS A 50 8.64 9.00 3.43
N LYS A 51 9.88 8.55 3.68
CA LYS A 51 11.10 9.29 3.29
C LYS A 51 11.25 9.41 1.77
N ALA A 52 10.87 8.36 1.03
CA ALA A 52 11.01 8.32 -0.43
C ALA A 52 9.86 9.02 -1.18
N ASN A 53 8.70 9.18 -0.56
CA ASN A 53 7.53 9.78 -1.20
C ASN A 53 7.57 11.32 -1.05
N PRO A 54 7.75 12.08 -2.15
CA PRO A 54 7.82 13.55 -2.13
C PRO A 54 6.47 14.21 -1.79
N LEU A 55 5.37 13.45 -1.87
CA LEU A 55 4.03 13.90 -1.48
C LEU A 55 3.71 13.56 -0.01
N THR A 56 4.67 13.04 0.75
CA THR A 56 4.46 12.78 2.17
C THR A 56 4.22 14.10 2.87
N PRO A 57 3.05 14.28 3.54
CA PRO A 57 2.81 15.47 4.34
C PRO A 57 3.94 15.63 5.34
N ALA A 58 4.42 16.85 5.55
CA ALA A 58 5.33 17.12 6.65
C ALA A 58 4.71 16.56 7.93
N SER A 59 5.51 15.90 8.76
CA SER A 59 5.07 15.42 10.07
C SER A 59 4.54 16.62 10.85
N THR A 60 3.24 16.86 10.79
CA THR A 60 2.58 17.81 11.68
C THR A 60 2.75 17.21 13.06
N SER A 61 3.64 17.79 13.87
CA SER A 61 3.70 17.49 15.29
C SER A 61 2.28 17.51 15.83
N ASP A 62 1.96 16.50 16.63
CA ASP A 62 0.64 16.20 17.18
C ASP A 62 0.11 17.38 18.03
N GLN A 63 -0.38 18.40 17.34
CA GLN A 63 -1.12 19.54 17.88
C GLN A 63 -2.52 19.52 17.25
N GLY A 64 -3.14 18.34 17.25
CA GLY A 64 -4.59 18.21 17.19
C GLY A 64 -5.18 18.59 18.55
N SER A 65 -4.99 19.82 19.01
CA SER A 65 -5.78 20.37 20.09
C SER A 65 -7.23 20.45 19.59
N LEU A 66 -8.05 19.50 20.02
CA LEU A 66 -9.50 19.59 19.96
C LEU A 66 -9.94 20.80 20.79
N SER A 67 -10.00 21.97 20.16
CA SER A 67 -10.88 23.04 20.62
C SER A 67 -12.29 22.63 20.21
N ALA A 68 -12.96 21.90 21.09
CA ALA A 68 -14.42 21.84 21.06
C ALA A 68 -14.92 23.26 21.41
N GLU A 69 -15.51 23.92 20.43
CA GLU A 69 -16.26 25.15 20.64
C GLU A 69 -17.40 24.89 21.65
N SER A 70 -17.49 25.79 22.64
CA SER A 70 -18.57 25.89 23.64
C SER A 70 -19.82 26.53 23.05
#